data_AF-A0A9E2NLR9-F1
#
_entry.id   AF-A0A9E2NLR9-F1
#
_cell.length_a   1.000
_cell.length_b   1.000
_cell.length_c   1.000
_cell.angle_alpha   90.00
_cell.angle_beta   90.00
_cell.angle_gamma   90.00
#
_symmetry.space_group_name_H-M   'P 1'
#
loop_
_entity.id
_entity.type
_entity.pdbx_description
1 polymer ?
#
loop_
_entity_poly.entity_id
_entity_poly.type
_entity_poly.pdbx_seq_one_letter_code
_entity_poly.pdbx_strand_id
1 'polypeptide(L)' 'MMATIIIAAIIFGLMGLVIYKKVKQYKSGESSCGCGCSNCASSKSCHPKK' A
#
# COMPACT_ATOMS: atom_id res chain seq x y z
N MET A 1 -17.38 -7.77 -28.46
CA MET A 1 -16.95 -6.38 -28.18
C MET A 1 -17.44 -5.89 -26.81
N MET A 2 -18.71 -6.05 -26.45
CA MET A 2 -19.19 -5.62 -25.12
C MET A 2 -18.62 -6.46 -23.96
N ALA A 3 -18.54 -7.78 -24.10
CA ALA A 3 -17.95 -8.65 -23.08
C ALA A 3 -16.47 -8.33 -22.79
N THR A 4 -15.67 -8.03 -23.83
CA THR A 4 -14.27 -7.64 -23.69
C THR A 4 -14.09 -6.32 -22.94
N ILE A 5 -14.99 -5.34 -23.16
CA ILE A 5 -14.98 -4.07 -22.43
C ILE A 5 -15.30 -4.29 -20.95
N ILE A 6 -16.28 -5.13 -20.65
CA ILE A 6 -16.66 -5.48 -19.27
C ILE A 6 -15.49 -6.14 -18.54
N ILE A 7 -14.84 -7.13 -19.16
CA ILE A 7 -13.70 -7.83 -18.57
C ILE A 7 -12.53 -6.86 -18.33
N ALA A 8 -12.22 -6.00 -19.30
CA ALA A 8 -11.15 -5.02 -19.17
C ALA A 8 -11.42 -4.02 -18.02
N ALA A 9 -12.66 -3.56 -17.88
CA ALA A 9 -13.05 -2.64 -16.81
C ALA A 9 -12.89 -3.27 -15.42
N ILE A 10 -13.24 -4.54 -15.25
CA ILE A 10 -13.08 -5.26 -13.98
C ILE A 10 -11.59 -5.37 -13.61
N ILE A 11 -10.74 -5.76 -14.56
CA ILE A 11 -9.29 -5.91 -14.33
C ILE A 11 -8.68 -4.55 -13.95
N PHE A 12 -9.00 -3.49 -14.71
CA PHE A 12 -8.51 -2.15 -14.41
C PHE A 12 -9.02 -1.62 -13.07
N GLY A 13 -10.29 -1.88 -12.72
CA GLY A 13 -10.86 -1.49 -11.44
C GLY A 13 -10.15 -2.14 -10.26
N LEU A 14 -9.87 -3.45 -10.35
CA LEU A 14 -9.13 -4.17 -9.32
C LEU A 14 -7.68 -3.69 -9.21
N MET A 15 -6.97 -3.52 -10.33
CA MET A 15 -5.61 -2.97 -10.35
C MET A 15 -5.55 -1.57 -9.72
N GLY A 16 -6.49 -0.69 -10.10
CA GLY A 16 -6.60 0.65 -9.56
C GLY A 16 -6.84 0.64 -8.05
N LEU A 17 -7.69 -0.25 -7.55
CA LEU A 17 -7.97 -0.40 -6.12
C LEU A 17 -6.74 -0.89 -5.35
N VAL A 18 -5.99 -1.86 -5.89
CA VAL A 18 -4.74 -2.34 -5.30
C VAL A 18 -3.71 -1.23 -5.23
N ILE A 19 -3.49 -0.49 -6.32
CA ILE A 19 -2.54 0.64 -6.36
C ILE A 19 -2.98 1.74 -5.39
N TYR A 20 -4.26 2.11 -5.39
CA TYR A 20 -4.79 3.12 -4.47
C TYR A 20 -4.59 2.71 -3.01
N LYS A 21 -4.86 1.45 -2.67
CA LYS A 21 -4.58 0.91 -1.33
C LYS A 21 -3.09 0.97 -1.03
N LYS A 22 -2.20 0.55 -1.94
CA LYS A 22 -0.75 0.62 -1.74
C LYS A 22 -0.26 2.04 -1.54
N VAL A 23 -0.71 3.00 -2.34
CA VAL A 23 -0.35 4.42 -2.22
C VAL A 23 -0.90 5.03 -0.94
N LYS A 24 -2.14 4.68 -0.55
CA LYS A 24 -2.74 5.13 0.70
C LYS A 24 -1.98 4.57 1.91
N GLN A 25 -1.65 3.29 1.92
CA GLN A 25 -0.83 2.67 2.96
C GLN A 25 0.56 3.34 3.03
N TYR A 26 1.18 3.58 1.88
CA TYR A 26 2.47 4.28 1.81
C TYR A 26 2.39 5.70 2.37
N LYS A 27 1.35 6.46 2.01
CA LYS A 27 1.12 7.83 2.48
C LYS A 27 0.70 7.90 3.95
N SER A 28 0.05 6.86 4.46
CA SER A 28 -0.27 6.68 5.88
C SER A 28 0.95 6.28 6.72
N GLY A 29 2.14 6.15 6.11
CA GLY A 29 3.37 5.82 6.83
C GLY A 29 3.57 4.33 7.10
N GLU A 30 2.74 3.45 6.52
CA GLU A 30 2.98 2.00 6.48
C GLU A 30 4.02 1.71 5.39
N SER A 31 5.24 2.20 5.60
CA SER A 31 6.39 1.96 4.76
C SER A 31 6.98 0.59 5.05
N SER A 32 6.54 -0.44 4.31
CA SER A 32 7.13 -1.80 4.21
C SER A 32 7.20 -2.64 5.49
N CYS A 33 7.21 -2.04 6.68
CA CYS A 33 7.21 -2.71 7.96
C CYS A 33 5.76 -2.99 8.34
N GLY A 34 5.27 -4.19 8.00
CA GLY A 34 3.93 -4.66 8.38
C GLY A 34 3.68 -4.74 9.88
N CYS A 35 4.70 -4.51 10.71
CA CYS A 35 4.59 -4.27 12.14
C CYS A 35 4.83 -2.78 12.36
N GLY A 36 3.85 -2.05 12.90
CA GLY A 36 3.97 -0.61 13.18
C GLY A 36 5.24 -0.23 13.95
N CYS A 37 5.55 1.08 14.04
CA CYS A 37 6.78 1.60 14.66
C CYS A 37 7.09 1.07 16.07
N SER A 38 6.10 0.54 16.79
CA SER A 38 6.23 -0.08 18.11
C SER A 38 7.16 -1.30 18.14
N ASN A 39 7.27 -2.08 17.05
CA ASN A 39 8.14 -3.27 16.98
C ASN A 39 9.05 -3.26 15.74
N CYS A 40 9.26 -2.08 15.15
CA CYS A 40 10.12 -1.92 13.97
C CYS A 40 11.59 -2.09 14.38
N ALA A 41 12.30 -3.02 13.75
CA ALA A 41 13.73 -3.27 14.00
C ALA A 41 14.61 -2.04 13.75
N SER A 42 14.17 -1.13 12.87
CA SER A 42 14.83 0.15 12.57
C SER A 42 14.36 1.31 13.45
N SER A 43 13.51 1.07 14.47
CA SER A 43 13.02 2.10 15.40
C SER A 43 14.15 2.89 16.07
N LYS A 44 15.30 2.25 16.32
CA LYS A 44 16.49 2.87 16.92
C LYS A 44 17.13 3.96 16.03
N SER A 45 16.98 3.85 14.71
CA SER A 45 17.48 4.84 13.73
C SER A 45 16.44 5.91 13.41
N CYS A 46 15.15 5.56 13.42
CA CYS A 46 14.05 6.50 13.15
C CYS A 46 13.72 7.39 14.37
N HIS A 47 13.86 6.86 15.58
CA HIS A 47 13.69 7.60 16.84
C HIS A 47 14.98 7.46 17.67
N PRO A 48 16.03 8.24 17.39
CA PRO A 48 17.19 8.28 18.24
C PRO A 48 16.75 8.81 19.62
N LYS A 49 16.80 7.95 20.65
CA LYS A 49 16.75 8.44 22.03
C LYS A 49 18.06 9.20 22.27
N LYS A 50 17.93 10.52 22.29
CA LYS A 50 18.87 11.47 22.90
C LYS A 50 19.49 10.91 24.17
#